data_AF-E4KPV0-F1
#
_entry.id   AF-E4KPV0-F1
#
_cell.length_a   1.000
_cell.length_b   1.000
_cell.length_c   1.000
_cell.angle_alpha   90.00
_cell.angle_beta   90.00
_cell.angle_gamma   90.00
#
_symmetry.space_group_name_H-M   'P 1'
#
loop_
_entity.id
_entity.type
_entity.pdbx_description
1 polymer ?
#
loop_
_entity_poly.entity_id
_entity_poly.type
_entity_poly.pdbx_seq_one_letter_code
_entity_poly.pdbx_strand_id
1 'polypeptide(L)'
;MVTDPFKDGDSSNNSHQAENPQNPKGLSYGGDFKGVTENLDYLADLGVTTIWLTPIVQNINQSISSPAGDEFYAYHGYWASDFEKISPNLDTEAELKTLD
;
A
#
# COMPACT_ATOMS: atom_id res chain seq x y z
N MET A 1 -7.47 -5.58 -5.31
CA MET A 1 -6.01 -5.72 -5.37
C MET A 1 -5.44 -5.31 -4.02
N VAL A 2 -4.32 -5.90 -3.60
CA VAL A 2 -3.55 -5.38 -2.47
C VAL A 2 -2.58 -4.36 -3.08
N THR A 3 -2.70 -3.09 -2.71
CA THR A 3 -1.97 -2.00 -3.38
C THR A 3 -0.47 -2.06 -3.14
N ASP A 4 -0.05 -2.25 -1.89
CA ASP A 4 1.37 -2.27 -1.49
C ASP A 4 2.27 -3.25 -2.28
N PRO A 5 1.88 -4.51 -2.57
CA PRO A 5 2.71 -5.41 -3.39
C PRO A 5 2.51 -5.25 -4.90
N PHE A 6 1.71 -4.28 -5.39
CA PHE A 6 1.44 -4.14 -6.82
C PHE A 6 2.59 -3.45 -7.57
N LYS A 7 2.81 -2.16 -7.28
CA LYS A 7 3.83 -1.34 -7.96
C LYS A 7 4.15 -0.08 -7.15
N ASP A 8 5.41 0.10 -6.78
CA ASP A 8 5.98 1.34 -6.23
C ASP A 8 6.17 2.36 -7.37
N GLY A 9 5.43 3.47 -7.30
CA GLY A 9 5.49 4.61 -8.23
C GLY A 9 6.13 5.86 -7.61
N ASP A 10 6.10 6.01 -6.29
CA ASP A 10 6.77 7.08 -5.55
C ASP A 10 7.55 6.55 -4.33
N SER A 11 8.81 6.20 -4.59
CA SER A 11 9.72 5.74 -3.54
C SER A 11 9.95 6.72 -2.36
N SER A 12 9.54 7.99 -2.48
CA SER A 12 9.67 8.98 -1.41
C SER A 12 8.63 8.83 -0.30
N ASN A 13 7.50 8.15 -0.57
CA ASN A 13 6.44 7.87 0.40
C ASN A 13 6.65 6.53 1.16
N ASN A 14 7.68 5.77 0.77
CA ASN A 14 7.94 4.44 1.31
C ASN A 14 8.21 4.48 2.81
N SER A 15 7.45 3.70 3.57
CA SER A 15 7.72 3.48 5.00
C SER A 15 7.75 2.00 5.34
N HIS A 16 8.56 1.66 6.35
CA HIS A 16 8.71 0.29 6.85
C HIS A 16 9.10 -0.72 5.76
N GLN A 17 9.81 -0.27 4.73
CA GLN A 17 10.40 -1.17 3.75
C GLN A 17 11.41 -2.09 4.44
N ALA A 18 11.29 -3.36 4.11
CA ALA A 18 12.07 -4.46 4.65
C ALA A 18 13.59 -4.22 4.66
N GLU A 19 14.17 -3.80 5.78
CA GLU A 19 15.60 -4.06 6.06
C GLU A 19 15.81 -5.49 6.62
N ASN A 20 14.73 -6.22 6.95
CA ASN A 20 14.76 -7.51 7.62
C ASN A 20 14.08 -8.63 6.80
N PRO A 21 14.83 -9.43 6.00
CA PRO A 21 14.28 -10.46 5.10
C PRO A 21 13.68 -11.69 5.81
N GLN A 22 13.64 -11.72 7.15
CA GLN A 22 13.25 -12.88 7.93
C GLN A 22 11.74 -13.16 7.86
N ASN A 23 10.91 -12.13 7.72
CA ASN A 23 9.45 -12.28 7.53
C ASN A 23 8.95 -11.44 6.34
N PRO A 24 9.19 -11.86 5.08
CA PRO A 24 8.75 -11.11 3.91
C PRO A 24 7.23 -10.87 3.87
N LYS A 25 6.44 -11.75 4.49
CA LYS A 25 4.98 -11.64 4.50
C LYS A 25 4.45 -10.49 5.35
N GLY A 26 5.26 -9.95 6.25
CA GLY A 26 4.85 -8.88 7.17
C GLY A 26 5.28 -7.49 6.74
N LEU A 27 5.92 -7.33 5.57
CA LEU A 27 6.64 -6.12 5.19
C LEU A 27 5.89 -5.32 4.13
N SER A 28 6.13 -4.00 4.13
CA SER A 28 5.67 -3.11 3.06
C SER A 28 6.60 -3.22 1.85
N TYR A 29 6.01 -3.21 0.67
CA TYR A 29 6.68 -3.29 -0.64
C TYR A 29 6.59 -1.98 -1.44
N GLY A 30 5.91 -0.97 -0.91
CA GLY A 30 5.97 0.41 -1.42
C GLY A 30 4.96 0.75 -2.51
N GLY A 31 4.02 -0.15 -2.80
CA GLY A 31 3.01 0.10 -3.81
C GLY A 31 1.98 1.15 -3.39
N ASP A 32 1.70 2.07 -4.30
CA ASP A 32 0.97 3.32 -4.05
C ASP A 32 0.00 3.67 -5.20
N PHE A 33 -0.70 4.80 -5.09
CA PHE A 33 -1.64 5.23 -6.13
C PHE A 33 -0.93 5.56 -7.43
N LYS A 34 0.23 6.21 -7.36
CA LYS A 34 1.01 6.53 -8.56
C LYS A 34 1.40 5.29 -9.35
N GLY A 35 1.84 4.22 -8.68
CA GLY A 35 2.17 2.96 -9.33
C GLY A 35 0.95 2.28 -9.97
N VAL A 36 -0.24 2.44 -9.38
CA VAL A 36 -1.49 2.02 -10.02
C VAL A 36 -1.79 2.87 -11.25
N THR A 37 -1.71 4.20 -11.16
CA THR A 37 -1.95 5.14 -12.26
C THR A 37 -1.01 4.86 -13.45
N GLU A 38 0.27 4.61 -13.19
CA GLU A 38 1.27 4.27 -14.23
C GLU A 38 0.98 2.96 -14.98
N ASN A 39 0.09 2.10 -14.45
CA ASN A 39 -0.24 0.79 -15.02
C ASN A 39 -1.71 0.67 -15.47
N LEU A 40 -2.45 1.77 -15.58
CA LEU A 40 -3.84 1.74 -16.04
C LEU A 40 -3.95 1.19 -17.47
N ASP A 41 -3.03 1.53 -18.38
CA ASP A 41 -3.01 0.99 -19.74
C ASP A 41 -2.82 -0.54 -19.73
N TYR A 42 -1.90 -1.05 -18.90
CA TYR A 42 -1.69 -2.49 -18.73
C TYR A 42 -2.95 -3.20 -18.22
N LEU A 43 -3.63 -2.60 -17.23
CA LEU A 43 -4.86 -3.15 -16.67
C LEU A 43 -6.01 -3.11 -17.69
N ALA A 44 -6.11 -2.04 -18.47
CA ALA A 44 -7.10 -1.90 -19.55
C ALA A 44 -6.86 -2.94 -20.67
N ASP A 45 -5.61 -3.15 -21.09
CA ASP A 45 -5.24 -4.17 -22.08
C ASP A 45 -5.55 -5.59 -21.60
N LEU A 46 -5.44 -5.83 -20.29
CA LEU A 46 -5.87 -7.10 -19.67
C LEU A 46 -7.40 -7.26 -19.63
N GLY A 47 -8.16 -6.20 -19.91
CA GLY A 47 -9.62 -6.17 -19.88
C GLY A 47 -10.21 -5.84 -18.49
N VAL A 48 -9.42 -5.26 -17.59
CA VAL A 48 -9.92 -4.79 -16.28
C VAL A 48 -10.79 -3.56 -16.48
N THR A 49 -12.03 -3.62 -15.98
CA THR A 49 -12.99 -2.50 -16.05
C THR A 49 -13.23 -1.83 -14.69
N THR A 50 -12.73 -2.42 -13.61
CA THR A 50 -12.93 -1.92 -12.25
C THR A 50 -11.77 -2.37 -11.38
N ILE A 51 -11.17 -1.41 -10.67
CA ILE A 51 -10.11 -1.66 -9.69
C ILE A 51 -10.71 -1.50 -8.29
N TRP A 52 -10.55 -2.53 -7.46
CA TRP A 52 -10.82 -2.45 -6.03
C TRP A 52 -9.49 -2.32 -5.29
N LEU A 53 -9.24 -1.20 -4.63
CA LEU A 53 -8.01 -0.94 -3.88
C LEU A 53 -8.07 -1.49 -2.45
N THR A 54 -6.90 -1.55 -1.82
CA THR A 54 -6.78 -1.71 -0.36
C THR A 54 -7.51 -0.58 0.39
N PRO A 55 -7.90 -0.71 1.67
CA PRO A 55 -8.44 0.42 2.41
C PRO A 55 -7.44 1.58 2.43
N ILE A 56 -7.88 2.75 2.00
CA ILE A 56 -7.01 3.91 1.75
C ILE A 56 -6.71 4.74 3.00
N VAL A 57 -7.34 4.43 4.12
CA VAL A 57 -7.29 5.23 5.35
C VAL A 57 -5.98 5.05 6.10
N GLN A 58 -5.63 6.03 6.94
CA GLN A 58 -4.42 5.98 7.74
C GLN A 58 -4.44 4.78 8.69
N ASN A 59 -3.34 4.03 8.67
CA ASN A 59 -3.12 2.87 9.51
C ASN A 59 -2.21 3.19 10.70
N ILE A 60 -2.17 2.28 11.68
CA ILE A 60 -1.19 2.33 12.78
C ILE A 60 0.24 2.39 12.23
N ASN A 61 1.11 3.16 12.87
CA ASN A 61 2.50 3.37 12.44
C ASN A 61 3.51 2.47 13.20
N GLN A 62 3.03 1.36 13.75
CA GLN A 62 3.84 0.44 14.54
C GLN A 62 3.66 -0.98 14.02
N SER A 63 4.70 -1.80 14.15
CA SER A 63 4.59 -3.23 13.87
C SER A 63 3.88 -3.97 15.01
N ILE A 64 3.31 -5.11 14.69
CA ILE A 64 2.74 -6.06 15.65
C ILE A 64 3.54 -7.36 15.56
N SER A 65 4.13 -7.77 16.68
CA SER A 65 4.87 -9.03 16.77
C SER A 65 3.92 -10.22 16.91
N SER A 66 4.21 -11.33 16.23
CA SER A 66 3.56 -12.62 16.48
C SER A 66 4.16 -13.33 17.70
N PRO A 67 3.49 -14.37 18.24
CA PRO A 67 4.09 -15.23 19.26
C PRO A 67 5.41 -15.91 18.83
N ALA A 68 5.67 -16.00 17.52
CA ALA A 68 6.91 -16.53 16.97
C ALA A 68 8.04 -15.49 16.86
N GLY A 69 7.76 -14.21 17.18
CA GLY A 69 8.71 -13.10 17.09
C GLY A 69 8.78 -12.43 15.72
N ASP A 70 7.88 -12.78 14.80
CA ASP A 70 7.79 -12.14 13.49
C ASP A 70 7.08 -10.79 13.58
N GLU A 71 7.65 -9.75 12.99
CA GLU A 71 7.04 -8.42 12.91
C GLU A 71 6.11 -8.30 11.69
N PHE A 72 4.96 -7.64 11.88
CA PHE A 72 3.99 -7.36 10.83
C PHE A 72 3.62 -5.88 10.81
N TYR A 73 3.68 -5.27 9.64
CA TYR A 73 3.24 -3.89 9.39
C TYR A 73 1.85 -3.85 8.76
N ALA A 74 1.19 -2.70 8.86
CA ALA A 74 -0.16 -2.48 8.35
C ALA A 74 -0.24 -2.30 6.81
N TYR A 75 0.66 -2.93 6.04
CA TYR A 75 0.78 -2.78 4.58
C TYR A 75 -0.54 -3.12 3.84
N HIS A 76 -1.33 -4.04 4.42
CA HIS A 76 -2.60 -4.48 3.88
C HIS A 76 -3.75 -3.50 4.13
N GLY A 77 -3.55 -2.40 4.85
CA GLY A 77 -4.52 -1.30 5.00
C GLY A 77 -5.65 -1.50 6.02
N TYR A 78 -5.73 -2.64 6.72
CA TYR A 78 -6.89 -3.02 7.56
C TYR A 78 -6.74 -2.70 9.07
N TRP A 79 -5.66 -2.01 9.47
CA TRP A 79 -5.40 -1.60 10.86
C TRP A 79 -5.53 -0.08 10.99
N ALA A 80 -6.73 0.42 10.70
CA ALA A 80 -7.03 1.85 10.69
C ALA A 80 -6.76 2.52 12.05
N SER A 81 -6.06 3.65 12.03
CA SER A 81 -5.87 4.55 13.17
C SER A 81 -6.68 5.83 13.03
N ASP A 82 -6.94 6.29 11.81
CA ASP A 82 -7.70 7.50 11.51
C ASP A 82 -8.42 7.34 10.16
N PHE A 83 -9.75 7.28 10.20
CA PHE A 83 -10.59 7.09 9.00
C PHE A 83 -10.78 8.38 8.18
N GLU A 84 -10.35 9.54 8.71
CA GLU A 84 -10.50 10.84 8.04
C GLU A 84 -9.26 11.23 7.23
N LYS A 85 -8.18 10.45 7.30
CA LYS A 85 -6.91 10.70 6.61
C LYS A 85 -6.55 9.57 5.67
N ILE A 86 -5.93 9.92 4.55
CA ILE A 86 -5.31 8.95 3.65
C ILE A 86 -4.01 8.43 4.27
N SER A 87 -3.73 7.14 4.05
CA SER A 87 -2.48 6.53 4.48
C SER A 87 -1.30 7.19 3.77
N PRO A 88 -0.29 7.71 4.49
CA PRO A 88 0.84 8.42 3.88
C PRO A 88 1.68 7.52 2.95
N ASN A 89 1.59 6.20 3.10
CA ASN A 89 2.29 5.22 2.26
C ASN A 89 1.60 4.96 0.92
N LEU A 90 0.40 5.51 0.70
CA LEU A 90 -0.37 5.31 -0.53
C LEU A 90 -0.34 6.52 -1.47
N ASP A 91 0.26 7.64 -1.06
CA ASP A 91 0.18 9.00 -1.63
C ASP A 91 -0.85 9.93 -0.95
N THR A 92 -1.10 11.11 -1.55
CA THR A 92 -2.03 12.12 -1.05
C THR A 92 -3.41 12.01 -1.71
N GLU A 93 -4.36 12.82 -1.23
CA GLU A 93 -5.68 12.94 -1.86
C GLU A 93 -5.59 13.48 -3.30
N ALA A 94 -4.55 14.26 -3.62
CA ALA A 94 -4.34 14.75 -4.97
C ALA A 94 -3.98 13.60 -5.92
N GLU A 95 -3.04 12.73 -5.55
CA GLU A 95 -2.68 11.54 -6.33
C GLU A 95 -3.84 10.55 -6.43
N LEU A 96 -4.62 10.35 -5.36
CA LEU A 96 -5.84 9.51 -5.43
C LEU A 96 -6.79 9.97 -6.54
N LYS A 97 -6.94 11.29 -6.71
CA LYS A 97 -7.79 11.89 -7.77
C LYS A 97 -7.20 11.79 -9.17
N THR A 98 -5.99 11.28 -9.33
CA THR A 98 -5.41 10.99 -10.66
C THR A 98 -5.76 9.60 -11.18
N LEU A 99 -6.40 8.75 -10.36
CA LEU A 99 -6.94 7.46 -10.75
C LEU A 99 -8.28 7.64 -11.48
N ASP A 100 -8.22 8.17 -12.70
CA ASP A 100 -9.36 8.42 -13.59
C ASP A 100 -9.25 7.64 -14.91
#